data_AF-A0A1H6YWK8-F1
#
_entry.id   AF-A0A1H6YWK8-F1
#
_cell.length_a   1.000
_cell.length_b   1.000
_cell.length_c   1.000
_cell.angle_alpha   90.00
_cell.angle_beta   90.00
_cell.angle_gamma   90.00
#
_symmetry.space_group_name_H-M   'P 1'
#
loop_
_entity.id
_entity.type
_entity.pdbx_description
1 polymer ?
#
loop_
_entity_poly.entity_id
_entity_poly.type
_entity_poly.pdbx_seq_one_letter_code
_entity_poly.pdbx_strand_id
1 'polypeptide(L)'
;MTPIHSRLSRPLRPSCPSRPALLRCCAAASLAAAFVLTACSGASEAQRQAAASVVPPTDCSAWVGTDRNATMGGYLLPQKARGTGSTGSAGAKVCVPVLMTANRAPTGYAGGDYHVAEFTDEKLKARWSACKEDPACFKRIDAQMQRWLPPNKERATRSTGVVDPSGRIDPDGQVDLKQIRRPAFFAKAPYREGIAEADARTYVVEFTAPRDTFERIDLKMTGDIKLRGWYIEGAGVDNGKGKKVRALAIMAPGGGGQLTAIQHPEEASYRVDGKTGKTVPVSFPNATTETMGQRWWRENLYALNQAGFDVLAYDRRGEGLSGGFSDTNTLEQGEDVFRALNALDSGRGLRILTPKGELLEGEATRGRLLAGMPAGEIPLVLGGYSRGSMSTAWAMTKNYVAQCSFDMPQPSCTPPKNMRNIRGAILLSSFASGAGYVGDSPDLADRNLFLGGMAADHHIVFYPNSSTLAGMDRWPAAFFGKGLWDRAETLEGTVAAYNRIRGVKEIVLARGPHSIETWPASDRDYLRERMVVFAKAVIVGGRSISGARPWKDFKSLVATTPDSWEPSSKPKAP
;
A
#
# COMPACT_ATOMS: atom_id res chain seq x y z
N MET A 1 -45.73 6.93 43.24
CA MET A 1 -46.38 6.19 44.34
C MET A 1 -46.84 4.85 43.81
N THR A 2 -46.13 3.77 44.14
CA THR A 2 -46.59 2.36 44.08
C THR A 2 -47.55 2.10 45.26
N PRO A 3 -48.47 1.09 45.25
CA PRO A 3 -48.12 -0.35 45.43
C PRO A 3 -49.04 -1.38 44.68
N ILE A 4 -48.53 -2.53 44.20
CA ILE A 4 -48.44 -3.92 44.77
C ILE A 4 -49.78 -4.72 44.87
N HIS A 5 -49.86 -5.87 44.15
CA HIS A 5 -50.20 -7.25 44.61
C HIS A 5 -50.58 -8.17 43.40
N SER A 6 -49.74 -9.11 42.96
CA SER A 6 -49.61 -10.55 43.36
C SER A 6 -50.79 -11.48 43.01
N ARG A 7 -50.56 -12.54 42.20
CA ARG A 7 -50.77 -13.97 42.58
C ARG A 7 -50.44 -14.95 41.44
N LEU A 8 -49.91 -16.10 41.89
CA LEU A 8 -49.47 -17.30 41.17
C LEU A 8 -50.63 -18.14 40.61
N SER A 9 -50.35 -19.01 39.62
CA SER A 9 -50.66 -20.46 39.64
C SER A 9 -50.15 -21.21 38.37
N ARG A 10 -49.37 -22.27 38.59
CA ARG A 10 -49.09 -23.46 37.74
C ARG A 10 -49.62 -24.67 38.54
N PRO A 11 -49.58 -25.94 38.08
CA PRO A 11 -49.26 -26.55 36.77
C PRO A 11 -50.35 -27.58 36.33
N LEU A 12 -50.13 -28.39 35.28
CA LEU A 12 -50.55 -29.80 35.18
C LEU A 12 -50.02 -30.47 33.87
N ARG A 13 -49.22 -31.54 34.04
CA ARG A 13 -49.05 -32.72 33.15
C ARG A 13 -49.50 -33.92 33.99
N PRO A 14 -50.08 -35.01 33.44
CA PRO A 14 -49.35 -36.13 32.79
C PRO A 14 -50.16 -36.70 31.59
N SER A 15 -49.76 -37.69 30.79
CA SER A 15 -49.38 -39.08 31.11
C SER A 15 -48.98 -39.87 29.84
N CYS A 16 -48.09 -40.85 30.02
CA CYS A 16 -47.88 -42.01 29.14
C CYS A 16 -48.87 -43.13 29.55
N PRO A 17 -49.11 -44.15 28.69
CA PRO A 17 -48.54 -45.46 29.02
C PRO A 17 -48.22 -46.41 27.84
N SER A 18 -47.40 -47.42 28.20
CA SER A 18 -47.42 -48.85 27.81
C SER A 18 -46.99 -49.37 26.41
N ARG A 19 -45.84 -50.04 26.40
CA ARG A 19 -45.44 -51.25 25.63
C ARG A 19 -46.11 -52.52 26.22
N PRO A 20 -46.09 -53.76 25.67
CA PRO A 20 -45.04 -54.41 24.83
C PRO A 20 -45.57 -55.30 23.68
N ALA A 21 -44.75 -55.83 22.75
CA ALA A 21 -44.20 -57.20 22.82
C ALA A 21 -43.19 -57.46 21.67
N LEU A 22 -42.25 -58.36 21.96
CA LEU A 22 -41.18 -58.87 21.09
C LEU A 22 -41.69 -59.72 19.92
N LEU A 23 -40.94 -59.77 18.81
CA LEU A 23 -40.49 -61.05 18.25
C LEU A 23 -39.28 -60.89 17.30
N ARG A 24 -38.49 -61.96 17.27
CA ARG A 24 -37.14 -62.16 16.71
C ARG A 24 -37.13 -62.19 15.17
N CYS A 25 -36.01 -61.79 14.54
CA CYS A 25 -35.04 -62.72 13.94
C CYS A 25 -34.00 -61.99 13.06
N CYS A 26 -32.79 -62.51 13.12
CA CYS A 26 -31.59 -62.12 12.39
C CYS A 26 -31.73 -62.32 10.87
N ALA A 27 -31.13 -61.42 10.09
CA ALA A 27 -30.32 -61.79 8.92
C ALA A 27 -29.51 -60.57 8.46
N ALA A 28 -28.20 -60.76 8.41
CA ALA A 28 -27.21 -59.79 7.95
C ALA A 28 -27.32 -59.55 6.43
N ALA A 29 -27.16 -58.30 6.02
CA ALA A 29 -26.79 -57.94 4.66
C ALA A 29 -25.68 -56.88 4.73
N SER A 30 -24.45 -57.37 4.79
CA SER A 30 -23.22 -56.59 4.64
C SER A 30 -23.02 -56.31 3.14
N LEU A 31 -23.21 -55.06 2.71
CA LEU A 31 -22.65 -54.56 1.45
C LEU A 31 -22.03 -53.19 1.71
N ALA A 32 -20.74 -53.26 2.03
CA ALA A 32 -19.84 -52.13 2.09
C ALA A 32 -19.60 -51.60 0.67
N ALA A 33 -20.15 -50.43 0.35
CA ALA A 33 -19.71 -49.64 -0.78
C ALA A 33 -18.59 -48.70 -0.29
N ALA A 34 -17.36 -49.20 -0.35
CA ALA A 34 -16.17 -48.38 -0.17
C ALA A 34 -16.01 -47.47 -1.40
N PHE A 35 -16.58 -46.27 -1.35
CA PHE A 35 -16.10 -45.15 -2.15
C PHE A 35 -14.71 -44.77 -1.62
N VAL A 36 -13.67 -45.34 -2.23
CA VAL A 36 -12.32 -44.82 -2.12
C VAL A 36 -12.33 -43.45 -2.80
N LEU A 37 -12.59 -42.43 -1.99
CA LEU A 37 -12.18 -41.06 -2.27
C LEU A 37 -10.67 -41.09 -2.48
N THR A 38 -10.24 -41.08 -3.73
CA THR A 38 -8.91 -40.61 -4.12
C THR A 38 -8.84 -39.12 -3.80
N ALA A 39 -8.72 -38.82 -2.50
CA ALA A 39 -8.28 -37.53 -2.02
C ALA A 39 -6.84 -37.36 -2.53
N CYS A 40 -6.71 -36.67 -3.66
CA CYS A 40 -5.44 -36.06 -4.03
C CYS A 40 -4.98 -35.26 -2.81
N SER A 41 -3.90 -35.72 -2.17
CA SER A 41 -3.23 -35.08 -1.04
C SER A 41 -2.53 -33.80 -1.52
N GLY A 42 -3.31 -32.84 -1.99
CA GLY A 42 -2.86 -31.48 -2.16
C GLY A 42 -2.62 -30.89 -0.78
N ALA A 43 -1.43 -30.33 -0.55
CA ALA A 43 -1.12 -29.61 0.67
C ALA A 43 -2.21 -28.57 0.96
N SER A 44 -2.70 -28.53 2.20
CA SER A 44 -3.71 -27.56 2.63
C SER A 44 -3.17 -26.14 2.42
N GLU A 45 -4.07 -25.15 2.32
CA GLU A 45 -3.65 -23.74 2.22
C GLU A 45 -2.77 -23.32 3.40
N ALA A 46 -3.06 -23.83 4.61
CA ALA A 46 -2.23 -23.63 5.79
C ALA A 46 -0.82 -24.25 5.65
N GLN A 47 -0.71 -25.45 5.07
CA GLN A 47 0.60 -26.08 4.79
C GLN A 47 1.40 -25.30 3.74
N ARG A 48 0.73 -24.76 2.71
CA ARG A 48 1.37 -23.88 1.72
C ARG A 48 1.82 -22.55 2.32
N GLN A 49 1.00 -21.93 3.17
CA GLN A 49 1.36 -20.71 3.90
C GLN A 49 2.53 -20.94 4.87
N ALA A 50 2.57 -22.08 5.56
CA ALA A 50 3.69 -22.46 6.44
C ALA A 50 4.99 -22.66 5.64
N ALA A 51 4.94 -23.41 4.54
CA ALA A 51 6.10 -23.62 3.65
C ALA A 51 6.57 -22.32 2.98
N ALA A 52 5.64 -21.44 2.59
CA ALA A 52 5.92 -20.11 2.06
C ALA A 52 6.62 -19.18 3.06
N SER A 53 6.39 -19.39 4.36
CA SER A 53 6.94 -18.54 5.43
C SER A 53 8.35 -18.94 5.85
N VAL A 54 8.83 -20.13 5.48
CA VAL A 54 10.21 -20.52 5.72
C VAL A 54 11.10 -19.91 4.64
N VAL A 55 11.93 -18.96 5.04
CA VAL A 55 12.85 -18.28 4.15
C VAL A 55 14.18 -19.06 4.14
N PRO A 56 14.55 -19.70 3.01
CA PRO A 56 15.81 -20.43 2.95
C PRO A 56 17.01 -19.48 3.01
N PRO A 57 18.20 -19.94 3.46
CA PRO A 57 19.42 -19.16 3.31
C PRO A 57 19.69 -18.83 1.84
N THR A 58 20.23 -17.64 1.58
CA THR A 58 20.76 -17.26 0.26
C THR A 58 21.94 -18.16 -0.12
N ASP A 59 22.06 -18.54 -1.39
CA ASP A 59 23.05 -19.50 -1.90
C ASP A 59 24.02 -18.91 -2.93
N CYS A 60 23.99 -17.59 -3.12
CA CYS A 60 24.93 -16.85 -3.96
C CYS A 60 24.99 -15.37 -3.55
N SER A 61 25.86 -14.60 -4.19
CA SER A 61 25.89 -13.14 -4.08
C SER A 61 26.10 -12.47 -5.42
N ALA A 62 25.53 -11.28 -5.59
CA ALA A 62 25.72 -10.45 -6.78
C ALA A 62 25.65 -8.95 -6.44
N TRP A 63 26.25 -8.14 -7.30
CA TRP A 63 26.23 -6.68 -7.20
C TRP A 63 24.83 -6.13 -7.47
N VAL A 64 24.40 -5.19 -6.64
CA VAL A 64 23.20 -4.38 -6.84
C VAL A 64 23.59 -2.90 -6.92
N GLY A 65 23.17 -2.25 -8.00
CA GLY A 65 23.46 -0.84 -8.27
C GLY A 65 22.51 0.10 -7.54
N THR A 66 21.53 0.67 -8.24
CA THR A 66 20.61 1.67 -7.70
C THR A 66 19.98 1.23 -6.38
N ASP A 67 19.80 2.18 -5.47
CA ASP A 67 19.38 2.05 -4.06
C ASP A 67 20.36 1.34 -3.11
N ARG A 68 21.33 0.55 -3.60
CA ARG A 68 22.17 -0.31 -2.74
C ARG A 68 23.67 -0.04 -2.85
N ASN A 69 24.19 -0.01 -4.07
CA ASN A 69 25.63 0.05 -4.35
C ASN A 69 26.43 -0.93 -3.50
N ALA A 70 25.97 -2.18 -3.44
CA ALA A 70 26.52 -3.22 -2.59
C ALA A 70 26.36 -4.60 -3.22
N THR A 71 27.26 -5.52 -2.85
CA THR A 71 27.06 -6.95 -3.08
C THR A 71 26.05 -7.47 -2.07
N MET A 72 25.05 -8.21 -2.55
CA MET A 72 23.96 -8.73 -1.74
C MET A 72 23.80 -10.24 -1.94
N GLY A 73 23.33 -10.91 -0.90
CA GLY A 73 22.91 -12.31 -0.97
C GLY A 73 21.71 -12.50 -1.90
N GLY A 74 21.61 -13.67 -2.52
CA GLY A 74 20.53 -14.00 -3.44
C GLY A 74 20.32 -15.49 -3.60
N TYR A 75 19.54 -15.84 -4.62
CA TYR A 75 19.29 -17.22 -5.00
C TYR A 75 19.78 -17.51 -6.42
N LEU A 76 20.46 -18.65 -6.61
CA LEU A 76 20.78 -19.19 -7.93
C LEU A 76 19.49 -19.70 -8.58
N LEU A 77 19.09 -19.03 -9.66
CA LEU A 77 17.89 -19.35 -10.42
C LEU A 77 18.24 -19.66 -11.88
N PRO A 78 17.51 -20.59 -12.54
CA PRO A 78 17.67 -20.83 -13.96
C PRO A 78 17.32 -19.57 -14.75
N GLN A 79 18.17 -19.20 -15.72
CA GLN A 79 17.83 -18.21 -16.73
C GLN A 79 16.87 -18.86 -17.74
N LYS A 80 15.72 -18.24 -17.96
CA LYS A 80 14.77 -18.61 -19.00
C LYS A 80 15.37 -18.22 -20.36
N ALA A 81 15.61 -19.21 -21.21
CA ALA A 81 16.07 -18.96 -22.57
C ALA A 81 15.10 -18.01 -23.30
N ARG A 82 15.62 -16.99 -23.98
CA ARG A 82 14.79 -16.09 -24.79
C ARG A 82 14.14 -16.89 -25.91
N GLY A 83 12.81 -16.99 -25.90
CA GLY A 83 12.03 -17.30 -27.10
C GLY A 83 11.82 -18.76 -27.48
N THR A 84 12.18 -19.76 -26.68
CA THR A 84 11.84 -21.16 -26.99
C THR A 84 11.03 -21.82 -25.88
N GLY A 85 9.80 -22.22 -26.21
CA GLY A 85 8.99 -23.13 -25.40
C GLY A 85 9.53 -24.57 -25.41
N SER A 86 10.84 -24.77 -25.29
CA SER A 86 11.46 -26.09 -25.33
C SER A 86 11.87 -26.57 -23.93
N THR A 87 11.24 -27.67 -23.53
CA THR A 87 11.67 -28.60 -22.50
C THR A 87 13.16 -28.97 -22.64
N GLY A 88 13.93 -28.89 -21.54
CA GLY A 88 14.98 -29.88 -21.29
C GLY A 88 16.45 -29.55 -21.59
N SER A 89 16.94 -28.32 -21.36
CA SER A 89 18.38 -28.13 -21.09
C SER A 89 18.59 -27.27 -19.86
N ALA A 90 19.54 -27.65 -19.01
CA ALA A 90 19.89 -26.92 -17.79
C ALA A 90 20.47 -25.55 -18.18
N GLY A 91 19.59 -24.54 -18.25
CA GLY A 91 19.97 -23.17 -18.57
C GLY A 91 21.01 -22.63 -17.59
N ALA A 92 21.79 -21.65 -18.05
CA ALA A 92 22.72 -20.92 -17.20
C ALA A 92 22.00 -20.45 -15.93
N LYS A 93 22.61 -20.68 -14.77
CA LYS A 93 22.08 -20.18 -13.49
C LYS A 93 22.62 -18.78 -13.25
N VAL A 94 21.77 -17.90 -12.75
CA VAL A 94 22.12 -16.53 -12.39
C VAL A 94 21.80 -16.29 -10.92
N CYS A 95 22.68 -15.55 -10.24
CA CYS A 95 22.39 -15.13 -8.88
C CYS A 95 21.41 -13.96 -8.90
N VAL A 96 20.24 -14.14 -8.28
CA VAL A 96 19.20 -13.10 -8.17
C VAL A 96 19.19 -12.55 -6.74
N PRO A 97 19.67 -11.31 -6.51
CA PRO A 97 19.72 -10.70 -5.18
C PRO A 97 18.34 -10.52 -4.55
N VAL A 98 18.27 -10.66 -3.23
CA VAL A 98 17.08 -10.38 -2.41
C VAL A 98 17.52 -9.69 -1.12
N LEU A 99 16.86 -8.59 -0.76
CA LEU A 99 17.08 -7.97 0.54
C LEU A 99 16.34 -8.73 1.63
N MET A 100 17.10 -9.18 2.63
CA MET A 100 16.60 -9.96 3.77
C MET A 100 16.34 -9.06 4.98
N THR A 101 15.51 -9.51 5.91
CA THR A 101 15.16 -8.74 7.13
C THR A 101 16.34 -8.66 8.10
N ALA A 102 16.50 -7.48 8.72
CA ALA A 102 17.46 -7.29 9.81
C ALA A 102 16.98 -8.01 11.10
N ASN A 103 15.66 -8.14 11.27
CA ASN A 103 15.06 -8.56 12.54
C ASN A 103 14.65 -10.03 12.49
N ARG A 104 15.60 -10.96 12.61
CA ARG A 104 15.27 -12.38 12.66
C ARG A 104 14.73 -12.76 14.04
N ALA A 105 13.71 -13.62 14.06
CA ALA A 105 13.22 -14.18 15.30
C ALA A 105 14.36 -14.94 16.02
N PRO A 106 14.61 -14.66 17.32
CA PRO A 106 15.60 -15.41 18.10
C PRO A 106 15.30 -16.91 18.12
N THR A 107 16.34 -17.74 18.16
CA THR A 107 16.18 -19.19 18.30
C THR A 107 15.39 -19.50 19.57
N GLY A 108 14.32 -20.29 19.43
CA GLY A 108 13.45 -20.67 20.56
C GLY A 108 12.50 -19.57 21.03
N TYR A 109 12.30 -18.48 20.26
CA TYR A 109 11.32 -17.45 20.60
C TYR A 109 9.92 -18.07 20.83
N ALA A 110 9.42 -17.95 22.07
CA ALA A 110 8.16 -18.56 22.50
C ALA A 110 6.96 -17.59 22.47
N GLY A 111 7.19 -16.30 22.21
CA GLY A 111 6.17 -15.25 22.27
C GLY A 111 5.22 -15.18 21.06
N GLY A 112 5.00 -16.31 20.38
CA GLY A 112 4.18 -16.39 19.17
C GLY A 112 4.84 -15.74 17.96
N ASP A 113 4.10 -14.87 17.27
CA ASP A 113 4.60 -14.15 16.10
C ASP A 113 5.55 -13.02 16.50
N TYR A 114 6.85 -13.26 16.36
CA TYR A 114 7.91 -12.31 16.70
C TYR A 114 7.70 -10.93 16.09
N HIS A 115 7.36 -10.84 14.80
CA HIS A 115 7.24 -9.56 14.12
C HIS A 115 6.00 -8.78 14.53
N VAL A 116 4.97 -9.47 15.04
CA VAL A 116 3.79 -8.82 15.62
C VAL A 116 4.04 -8.40 17.06
N ALA A 117 4.57 -9.30 17.87
CA ALA A 117 4.73 -9.11 19.30
C ALA A 117 5.87 -8.16 19.68
N GLU A 118 6.95 -8.07 18.89
CA GLU A 118 8.14 -7.28 19.23
C GLU A 118 8.22 -5.91 18.57
N PHE A 119 7.27 -5.55 17.69
CA PHE A 119 7.29 -4.28 16.95
C PHE A 119 6.00 -3.48 17.13
N THR A 120 5.38 -3.61 18.30
CA THR A 120 4.24 -2.80 18.73
C THR A 120 4.65 -1.34 18.94
N ASP A 121 3.68 -0.42 18.90
CA ASP A 121 3.90 0.99 19.21
C ASP A 121 4.62 1.18 20.57
N GLU A 122 4.09 0.52 21.60
CA GLU A 122 4.62 0.56 22.96
C GLU A 122 6.09 0.10 23.03
N LYS A 123 6.43 -1.03 22.40
CA LYS A 123 7.81 -1.53 22.42
C LYS A 123 8.77 -0.65 21.64
N LEU A 124 8.33 -0.07 20.52
CA LEU A 124 9.14 0.90 19.78
C LEU A 124 9.42 2.15 20.61
N LYS A 125 8.39 2.71 21.28
CA LYS A 125 8.54 3.85 22.20
C LYS A 125 9.39 3.51 23.42
N ALA A 126 9.28 2.31 23.97
CA ALA A 126 10.11 1.84 25.08
C ALA A 126 11.59 1.70 24.69
N ARG A 127 11.88 1.17 23.49
CA ARG A 127 13.26 1.13 22.95
C ARG A 127 13.85 2.53 22.80
N TRP A 128 13.05 3.48 22.32
CA TRP A 128 13.48 4.87 22.27
C TRP A 128 13.74 5.44 23.67
N SER A 129 12.84 5.22 24.63
CA SER A 129 13.03 5.66 26.01
C SER A 129 14.34 5.13 26.61
N ALA A 130 14.68 3.86 26.37
CA ALA A 130 15.95 3.29 26.82
C ALA A 130 17.16 3.92 26.12
N CYS A 131 17.05 4.22 24.82
CA CYS A 131 18.11 4.90 24.07
C CYS A 131 18.38 6.33 24.58
N LYS A 132 17.37 7.02 25.13
CA LYS A 132 17.54 8.36 25.72
C LYS A 132 18.48 8.38 26.93
N GLU A 133 18.57 7.27 27.66
CA GLU A 133 19.45 7.12 28.83
C GLU A 133 20.92 6.92 28.44
N ASP A 134 21.22 6.61 27.16
CA ASP A 134 22.58 6.54 26.61
C ASP A 134 22.88 7.78 25.76
N PRO A 135 23.80 8.67 26.17
CA PRO A 135 24.15 9.88 25.43
C PRO A 135 24.59 9.64 23.98
N ALA A 136 25.27 8.52 23.70
CA ALA A 136 25.73 8.19 22.35
C ALA A 136 24.57 7.71 21.47
N CYS A 137 23.66 6.91 22.03
CA CYS A 137 22.44 6.49 21.35
C CYS A 137 21.53 7.69 21.07
N PHE A 138 21.21 8.48 22.11
CA PHE A 138 20.38 9.67 22.00
C PHE A 138 20.89 10.61 20.92
N LYS A 139 22.17 11.02 20.97
CA LYS A 139 22.77 11.93 19.99
C LYS A 139 22.66 11.40 18.56
N ARG A 140 22.88 10.10 18.35
CA ARG A 140 22.82 9.49 17.00
C ARG A 140 21.40 9.49 16.43
N ILE A 141 20.42 9.15 17.25
CA ILE A 141 19.03 9.02 16.82
C ILE A 141 18.35 10.39 16.74
N ASP A 142 18.58 11.28 17.70
CA ASP A 142 18.04 12.65 17.67
C ASP A 142 18.53 13.40 16.42
N ALA A 143 19.82 13.31 16.09
CA ALA A 143 20.33 13.90 14.84
C ALA A 143 19.60 13.36 13.59
N GLN A 144 19.19 12.08 13.59
CA GLN A 144 18.35 11.53 12.53
C GLN A 144 16.93 12.10 12.60
N MET A 145 16.29 12.17 13.77
CA MET A 145 14.95 12.74 13.92
C MET A 145 14.89 14.20 13.49
N GLN A 146 15.78 15.06 14.01
CA GLN A 146 15.86 16.48 13.64
C GLN A 146 15.99 16.68 12.13
N ARG A 147 16.80 15.84 11.47
CA ARG A 147 16.94 15.89 10.02
C ARG A 147 15.61 15.63 9.29
N TRP A 148 14.72 14.81 9.83
CA TRP A 148 13.47 14.37 9.20
C TRP A 148 12.21 15.05 9.75
N LEU A 149 12.34 15.92 10.76
CA LEU A 149 11.21 16.65 11.30
C LEU A 149 10.63 17.61 10.27
N PRO A 150 9.29 17.75 10.21
CA PRO A 150 8.67 18.79 9.42
C PRO A 150 9.02 20.20 9.94
N PRO A 151 8.97 21.24 9.07
CA PRO A 151 8.63 21.10 7.67
C PRO A 151 9.89 20.59 7.00
N ASN A 152 9.76 19.66 6.06
CA ASN A 152 10.88 19.26 5.22
C ASN A 152 11.31 20.42 4.25
N LYS A 153 11.12 21.69 4.66
CA LYS A 153 11.28 22.99 3.98
C LYS A 153 12.69 23.26 3.47
N GLU A 154 13.70 22.60 4.04
CA GLU A 154 15.07 22.60 3.51
C GLU A 154 15.28 21.60 2.35
N ARG A 155 14.28 20.75 2.03
CA ARG A 155 14.40 19.61 1.08
C ARG A 155 13.61 19.74 -0.23
N ALA A 156 13.06 20.91 -0.57
CA ALA A 156 12.38 21.15 -1.85
C ALA A 156 11.29 20.12 -2.22
N THR A 157 10.44 19.68 -1.26
CA THR A 157 9.37 18.70 -1.53
C THR A 157 8.21 19.24 -2.38
N ARG A 158 8.16 20.56 -2.59
CA ARG A 158 7.21 21.22 -3.48
C ARG A 158 7.97 21.76 -4.68
N SER A 159 7.93 21.02 -5.77
CA SER A 159 8.68 21.31 -7.00
C SER A 159 7.78 21.55 -8.22
N THR A 160 6.46 21.28 -8.12
CA THR A 160 5.50 21.74 -9.13
C THR A 160 5.65 23.25 -9.33
N GLY A 161 5.94 23.67 -10.56
CA GLY A 161 6.12 25.07 -10.89
C GLY A 161 7.57 25.54 -11.02
N VAL A 162 8.55 24.66 -10.74
CA VAL A 162 9.98 25.02 -10.79
C VAL A 162 10.51 25.03 -12.22
N VAL A 163 10.09 24.09 -13.07
CA VAL A 163 10.54 24.00 -14.47
C VAL A 163 9.64 24.82 -15.38
N ASP A 164 8.32 24.72 -15.19
CA ASP A 164 7.30 25.53 -15.89
C ASP A 164 6.42 26.19 -14.82
N PRO A 165 6.30 27.52 -14.74
CA PRO A 165 5.53 28.17 -13.68
C PRO A 165 4.02 27.87 -13.72
N SER A 166 3.48 27.35 -14.84
CA SER A 166 2.09 26.88 -14.91
C SER A 166 1.86 25.84 -13.82
N GLY A 167 0.78 25.90 -13.04
CA GLY A 167 0.57 24.95 -11.94
C GLY A 167 1.18 25.35 -10.60
N ARG A 168 2.07 26.34 -10.57
CA ARG A 168 2.65 26.84 -9.33
C ARG A 168 1.56 27.55 -8.53
N ILE A 169 1.36 27.11 -7.29
CA ILE A 169 0.39 27.69 -6.34
C ILE A 169 1.06 27.87 -4.99
N ASP A 170 0.46 28.70 -4.14
CA ASP A 170 0.72 28.66 -2.69
C ASP A 170 -0.22 27.61 -2.05
N PRO A 171 0.28 26.42 -1.68
CA PRO A 171 -0.56 25.35 -1.16
C PRO A 171 -1.13 25.64 0.23
N ASP A 172 -0.55 26.57 0.99
CA ASP A 172 -1.06 26.97 2.31
C ASP A 172 -2.01 28.17 2.22
N GLY A 173 -2.09 28.81 1.05
CA GLY A 173 -2.95 29.97 0.77
C GLY A 173 -4.31 29.63 0.16
N GLN A 174 -5.02 30.70 -0.22
CA GLN A 174 -6.26 30.62 -1.00
C GLN A 174 -5.92 30.38 -2.48
N VAL A 175 -6.33 29.22 -2.99
CA VAL A 175 -5.98 28.77 -4.34
C VAL A 175 -7.18 28.87 -5.27
N ASP A 176 -6.98 29.50 -6.43
CA ASP A 176 -7.85 29.32 -7.59
C ASP A 176 -7.53 27.95 -8.22
N LEU A 177 -8.49 27.02 -8.17
CA LEU A 177 -8.33 25.68 -8.69
C LEU A 177 -8.01 25.65 -10.20
N LYS A 178 -8.29 26.73 -10.95
CA LYS A 178 -7.94 26.86 -12.36
C LYS A 178 -6.42 26.94 -12.60
N GLN A 179 -5.65 27.32 -11.58
CA GLN A 179 -4.19 27.39 -11.67
C GLN A 179 -3.53 26.01 -11.66
N ILE A 180 -4.22 24.99 -11.11
CA ILE A 180 -3.69 23.64 -10.99
C ILE A 180 -3.64 22.97 -12.38
N ARG A 181 -2.47 22.45 -12.77
CA ARG A 181 -2.32 21.70 -14.04
C ARG A 181 -3.36 20.58 -14.08
N ARG A 182 -4.07 20.50 -15.21
CA ARG A 182 -4.98 19.39 -15.53
C ARG A 182 -4.26 18.36 -16.40
N PRO A 183 -4.80 17.13 -16.58
CA PRO A 183 -4.18 16.12 -17.43
C PRO A 183 -3.80 16.60 -18.84
N ALA A 184 -4.58 17.50 -19.47
CA ALA A 184 -4.27 18.03 -20.80
C ALA A 184 -2.90 18.73 -20.89
N PHE A 185 -2.37 19.25 -19.77
CA PHE A 185 -1.02 19.82 -19.73
C PHE A 185 0.04 18.81 -20.22
N PHE A 186 -0.13 17.54 -19.87
CA PHE A 186 0.84 16.48 -20.16
C PHE A 186 0.72 15.91 -21.59
N ALA A 187 -0.22 16.38 -22.42
CA ALA A 187 -0.26 16.07 -23.85
C ALA A 187 0.88 16.77 -24.62
N LYS A 188 1.40 17.88 -24.08
CA LYS A 188 2.43 18.70 -24.74
C LYS A 188 3.70 17.87 -24.99
N ALA A 189 4.39 18.19 -26.09
CA ALA A 189 5.76 17.72 -26.26
C ALA A 189 6.66 18.38 -25.19
N PRO A 190 7.64 17.65 -24.62
CA PRO A 190 8.02 16.27 -24.93
C PRO A 190 7.26 15.19 -24.13
N TYR A 191 6.42 15.56 -23.17
CA TYR A 191 5.81 14.64 -22.18
C TYR A 191 4.94 13.55 -22.82
N ARG A 192 3.99 13.92 -23.68
CA ARG A 192 3.09 13.01 -24.42
C ARG A 192 2.50 11.89 -23.54
N GLU A 193 2.01 12.22 -22.36
CA GLU A 193 1.49 11.23 -21.41
C GLU A 193 0.04 10.87 -21.72
N GLY A 194 -0.29 9.58 -21.68
CA GLY A 194 -1.64 9.08 -22.00
C GLY A 194 -2.75 9.59 -21.06
N ILE A 195 -2.40 9.99 -19.83
CA ILE A 195 -3.34 10.57 -18.87
C ILE A 195 -4.09 11.78 -19.44
N ALA A 196 -3.52 12.50 -20.40
CA ALA A 196 -4.14 13.65 -21.04
C ALA A 196 -5.47 13.33 -21.74
N GLU A 197 -5.66 12.09 -22.21
CA GLU A 197 -6.92 11.61 -22.79
C GLU A 197 -8.09 11.58 -21.78
N ALA A 198 -7.79 11.72 -20.48
CA ALA A 198 -8.78 11.78 -19.41
C ALA A 198 -9.20 13.22 -19.04
N ASP A 199 -8.63 14.25 -19.66
CA ASP A 199 -8.84 15.64 -19.24
C ASP A 199 -10.32 16.08 -19.27
N ALA A 200 -11.04 15.72 -20.35
CA ALA A 200 -12.44 16.11 -20.55
C ALA A 200 -13.42 15.56 -19.49
N ARG A 201 -12.97 14.59 -18.68
CA ARG A 201 -13.73 13.98 -17.58
C ARG A 201 -13.02 14.12 -16.22
N THR A 202 -12.07 15.04 -16.13
CA THR A 202 -11.31 15.31 -14.91
C THR A 202 -11.87 16.54 -14.19
N TYR A 203 -12.02 16.40 -12.88
CA TYR A 203 -12.33 17.47 -11.94
C TYR A 203 -11.07 17.78 -11.13
N VAL A 204 -10.79 19.06 -10.89
CA VAL A 204 -9.81 19.44 -9.86
C VAL A 204 -10.56 19.52 -8.54
N VAL A 205 -10.07 18.82 -7.51
CA VAL A 205 -10.75 18.70 -6.22
C VAL A 205 -9.89 19.30 -5.12
N GLU A 206 -10.54 19.94 -4.15
CA GLU A 206 -9.94 20.43 -2.90
C GLU A 206 -10.80 20.01 -1.72
N PHE A 207 -10.19 19.27 -0.78
CA PHE A 207 -10.81 18.83 0.47
C PHE A 207 -10.25 19.63 1.65
N THR A 208 -11.11 19.93 2.61
CA THR A 208 -10.70 20.53 3.88
C THR A 208 -10.39 19.43 4.88
N ALA A 209 -9.24 19.52 5.54
CA ALA A 209 -8.81 18.58 6.57
C ALA A 209 -8.22 19.35 7.77
N PRO A 210 -8.31 18.80 8.99
CA PRO A 210 -7.64 19.40 10.13
C PRO A 210 -6.11 19.26 9.99
N ARG A 211 -5.39 20.15 10.66
CA ARG A 211 -3.96 19.98 10.91
C ARG A 211 -3.67 18.67 11.63
N ASP A 212 -2.51 18.07 11.35
CA ASP A 212 -2.13 16.80 11.97
C ASP A 212 -1.78 16.97 13.46
N THR A 213 -1.51 15.86 14.13
CA THR A 213 -1.24 15.88 15.57
C THR A 213 0.04 16.63 15.93
N PHE A 214 1.12 16.51 15.15
CA PHE A 214 2.36 17.28 15.36
C PHE A 214 2.14 18.78 15.22
N GLU A 215 1.44 19.20 14.18
CA GLU A 215 1.10 20.60 13.95
C GLU A 215 0.27 21.19 15.10
N ARG A 216 -0.72 20.44 15.60
CA ARG A 216 -1.59 20.91 16.68
C ARG A 216 -0.91 20.87 18.06
N ILE A 217 -0.22 19.79 18.39
CA ILE A 217 0.33 19.55 19.72
C ILE A 217 1.69 20.20 19.88
N ASP A 218 2.63 19.95 18.98
CA ASP A 218 4.02 20.39 19.14
C ASP A 218 4.18 21.83 18.64
N LEU A 219 3.58 22.16 17.50
CA LEU A 219 3.73 23.49 16.87
C LEU A 219 2.63 24.48 17.24
N LYS A 220 1.59 24.03 17.96
CA LYS A 220 0.44 24.85 18.38
C LYS A 220 -0.27 25.58 17.21
N MET A 221 -0.22 25.00 16.02
CA MET A 221 -0.85 25.56 14.84
C MET A 221 -2.38 25.33 14.90
N THR A 222 -3.14 26.32 14.44
CA THR A 222 -4.61 26.31 14.44
C THR A 222 -5.17 26.35 13.01
N GLY A 223 -6.47 26.09 12.88
CA GLY A 223 -7.19 26.10 11.60
C GLY A 223 -7.05 24.80 10.81
N ASP A 224 -7.50 24.86 9.56
CA ASP A 224 -7.55 23.73 8.64
C ASP A 224 -6.49 23.85 7.53
N ILE A 225 -6.24 22.72 6.86
CA ILE A 225 -5.43 22.61 5.65
C ILE A 225 -6.31 22.21 4.47
N LYS A 226 -5.77 22.33 3.26
CA LYS A 226 -6.43 21.92 2.02
C LYS A 226 -5.65 20.79 1.34
N LEU A 227 -6.33 19.70 1.01
CA LEU A 227 -5.79 18.58 0.25
C LEU A 227 -6.28 18.65 -1.19
N ARG A 228 -5.39 18.62 -2.18
CA ARG A 228 -5.72 18.94 -3.57
C ARG A 228 -5.25 17.88 -4.55
N GLY A 229 -6.03 17.70 -5.60
CA GLY A 229 -5.70 16.76 -6.66
C GLY A 229 -6.73 16.67 -7.75
N TRP A 230 -6.84 15.47 -8.33
CA TRP A 230 -7.78 15.16 -9.40
C TRP A 230 -8.77 14.09 -8.98
N TYR A 231 -10.00 14.27 -9.41
CA TYR A 231 -10.97 13.20 -9.55
C TYR A 231 -11.22 12.97 -11.04
N ILE A 232 -10.95 11.76 -11.53
CA ILE A 232 -11.11 11.39 -12.93
C ILE A 232 -12.29 10.44 -13.02
N GLU A 233 -13.35 10.88 -13.69
CA GLU A 233 -14.56 10.08 -13.85
C GLU A 233 -14.31 8.87 -14.76
N GLY A 234 -14.77 7.70 -14.33
CA GLY A 234 -14.67 6.43 -15.04
C GLY A 234 -15.96 6.05 -15.76
N ALA A 235 -15.82 5.26 -16.83
CA ALA A 235 -16.97 4.78 -17.61
C ALA A 235 -17.75 3.63 -16.94
N GLY A 236 -17.36 3.20 -15.73
CA GLY A 236 -17.85 2.02 -15.04
C GLY A 236 -17.06 0.76 -15.37
N VAL A 237 -16.79 -0.07 -14.36
CA VAL A 237 -16.05 -1.32 -14.47
C VAL A 237 -16.97 -2.41 -15.02
N ASP A 238 -16.54 -3.08 -16.09
CA ASP A 238 -17.27 -4.23 -16.64
C ASP A 238 -17.31 -5.39 -15.62
N ASN A 239 -18.52 -5.86 -15.31
CA ASN A 239 -18.75 -6.96 -14.37
C ASN A 239 -18.67 -8.36 -15.01
N GLY A 240 -18.35 -8.46 -16.31
CA GLY A 240 -18.28 -9.72 -17.05
C GLY A 240 -19.66 -10.33 -17.36
N LYS A 241 -20.75 -9.61 -17.08
CA LYS A 241 -22.14 -10.00 -17.34
C LYS A 241 -22.86 -8.98 -18.24
N GLY A 242 -22.09 -8.22 -19.03
CA GLY A 242 -22.62 -7.18 -19.92
C GLY A 242 -23.14 -5.93 -19.21
N LYS A 243 -22.87 -5.75 -17.91
CA LYS A 243 -23.21 -4.52 -17.17
C LYS A 243 -21.95 -3.87 -16.62
N LYS A 244 -22.00 -2.54 -16.48
CA LYS A 244 -20.94 -1.77 -15.82
C LYS A 244 -21.35 -1.44 -14.38
N VAL A 245 -20.37 -1.47 -13.48
CA VAL A 245 -20.51 -1.12 -12.06
C VAL A 245 -19.69 0.13 -11.79
N ARG A 246 -20.28 1.14 -11.16
CA ARG A 246 -19.52 2.31 -10.71
C ARG A 246 -18.61 1.92 -9.56
N ALA A 247 -17.35 2.30 -9.62
CA ALA A 247 -16.35 1.95 -8.61
C ALA A 247 -15.27 3.03 -8.52
N LEU A 248 -14.69 3.18 -7.34
CA LEU A 248 -13.68 4.20 -7.05
C LEU A 248 -12.33 3.55 -6.66
N ALA A 249 -11.27 3.97 -7.32
CA ALA A 249 -9.91 3.76 -6.88
C ALA A 249 -9.36 5.03 -6.22
N ILE A 250 -8.91 4.94 -4.97
CA ILE A 250 -8.24 6.05 -4.28
C ILE A 250 -6.75 5.70 -4.21
N MET A 251 -5.91 6.52 -4.85
CA MET A 251 -4.48 6.23 -5.02
C MET A 251 -3.62 7.32 -4.38
N ALA A 252 -2.82 6.95 -3.39
CA ALA A 252 -1.91 7.85 -2.66
C ALA A 252 -0.47 7.77 -3.21
N PRO A 253 0.17 8.91 -3.55
CA PRO A 253 1.52 8.92 -4.09
C PRO A 253 2.58 8.58 -3.04
N GLY A 254 3.79 8.25 -3.51
CA GLY A 254 4.96 8.02 -2.67
C GLY A 254 5.55 9.27 -2.05
N GLY A 255 6.74 9.10 -1.46
CA GLY A 255 7.46 10.22 -0.88
C GLY A 255 7.94 11.24 -1.88
N GLY A 256 7.64 12.53 -1.68
CA GLY A 256 7.95 13.58 -2.64
C GLY A 256 7.12 13.50 -3.94
N GLY A 257 6.16 12.56 -4.02
CA GLY A 257 5.27 12.43 -5.15
C GLY A 257 4.29 13.60 -5.22
N GLN A 258 4.19 14.20 -6.40
CA GLN A 258 3.41 15.40 -6.67
C GLN A 258 2.67 15.20 -7.99
N LEU A 259 1.35 15.07 -7.92
CA LEU A 259 0.47 14.67 -9.01
C LEU A 259 0.72 15.47 -10.30
N THR A 260 1.00 16.76 -10.13
CA THR A 260 1.15 17.72 -11.23
C THR A 260 2.59 18.04 -11.58
N ALA A 261 3.59 17.46 -10.89
CA ALA A 261 4.99 17.74 -11.19
C ALA A 261 5.43 17.09 -12.53
N ILE A 262 6.29 17.81 -13.25
CA ILE A 262 6.86 17.41 -14.53
C ILE A 262 7.95 16.36 -14.33
N GLN A 263 7.92 15.35 -15.20
CA GLN A 263 9.05 14.46 -15.45
C GLN A 263 9.34 14.43 -16.94
N HIS A 264 10.56 14.83 -17.33
CA HIS A 264 10.98 14.72 -18.72
C HIS A 264 11.16 13.22 -19.10
N PRO A 265 10.69 12.77 -20.28
CA PRO A 265 10.75 11.36 -20.66
C PRO A 265 12.16 10.79 -20.77
N GLU A 266 13.14 11.63 -21.10
CA GLU A 266 14.54 11.25 -21.27
C GLU A 266 15.37 11.36 -19.98
N GLU A 267 14.74 11.79 -18.88
CA GLU A 267 15.43 11.95 -17.60
C GLU A 267 15.81 10.60 -16.98
N ALA A 268 17.02 10.53 -16.42
CA ALA A 268 17.50 9.39 -15.66
C ALA A 268 17.39 9.65 -14.15
N SER A 269 16.97 8.66 -13.36
CA SER A 269 16.94 8.76 -11.89
C SER A 269 18.32 8.74 -11.24
N TYR A 270 19.31 8.18 -11.94
CA TYR A 270 20.68 8.06 -11.47
C TYR A 270 21.66 8.09 -12.65
N ARG A 271 22.93 8.36 -12.33
CA ARG A 271 24.07 8.15 -13.23
C ARG A 271 25.02 7.10 -12.65
N VAL A 272 25.84 6.48 -13.49
CA VAL A 272 26.95 5.62 -13.02
C VAL A 272 28.20 6.47 -12.92
N ASP A 273 28.84 6.48 -11.76
CA ASP A 273 30.12 7.13 -11.56
C ASP A 273 31.24 6.34 -12.26
N GLY A 274 31.93 6.98 -13.22
CA GLY A 274 32.92 6.31 -14.06
C GLY A 274 34.15 5.79 -13.32
N LYS A 275 34.47 6.33 -12.13
CA LYS A 275 35.63 5.89 -11.33
C LYS A 275 35.27 4.72 -10.42
N THR A 276 34.15 4.80 -9.73
CA THR A 276 33.74 3.83 -8.70
C THR A 276 32.79 2.76 -9.22
N GLY A 277 32.17 2.97 -10.38
CA GLY A 277 31.10 2.11 -10.91
C GLY A 277 29.80 2.17 -10.10
N LYS A 278 29.71 3.02 -9.08
CA LYS A 278 28.53 3.16 -8.24
C LYS A 278 27.48 4.03 -8.92
N THR A 279 26.22 3.71 -8.67
CA THR A 279 25.10 4.58 -9.02
C THR A 279 25.06 5.80 -8.09
N VAL A 280 24.83 6.97 -8.66
CA VAL A 280 24.68 8.23 -7.93
C VAL A 280 23.34 8.83 -8.33
N PRO A 281 22.43 9.12 -7.39
CA PRO A 281 21.12 9.67 -7.72
C PRO A 281 21.27 11.05 -8.38
N VAL A 282 20.42 11.32 -9.37
CA VAL A 282 20.27 12.66 -9.94
C VAL A 282 19.40 13.48 -8.99
N SER A 283 19.80 14.72 -8.71
CA SER A 283 19.03 15.63 -7.87
C SER A 283 17.92 16.31 -8.67
N PHE A 284 16.74 16.41 -8.07
CA PHE A 284 15.57 17.09 -8.62
C PHE A 284 15.05 18.12 -7.61
N PRO A 285 14.45 19.24 -8.05
CA PRO A 285 14.24 19.62 -9.45
C PRO A 285 15.56 19.94 -10.19
N ASN A 286 15.57 19.76 -11.51
CA ASN A 286 16.66 20.17 -12.40
C ASN A 286 16.10 21.02 -13.56
N ALA A 287 16.86 21.17 -14.66
CA ALA A 287 16.45 22.01 -15.78
C ALA A 287 15.19 21.54 -16.53
N THR A 288 14.85 20.24 -16.50
CA THR A 288 13.76 19.67 -17.31
C THR A 288 12.74 18.88 -16.51
N THR A 289 13.10 18.45 -15.30
CA THR A 289 12.30 17.59 -14.43
C THR A 289 12.14 18.20 -13.05
N GLU A 290 10.90 18.27 -12.58
CA GLU A 290 10.55 18.75 -11.25
C GLU A 290 10.67 17.63 -10.22
N THR A 291 10.13 16.44 -10.54
CA THR A 291 10.17 15.26 -9.68
C THR A 291 10.25 13.99 -10.51
N MET A 292 11.15 13.07 -10.15
CA MET A 292 11.25 11.76 -10.79
C MET A 292 10.08 10.84 -10.38
N GLY A 293 9.70 9.92 -11.28
CA GLY A 293 8.67 8.91 -11.04
C GLY A 293 7.21 9.35 -11.26
N GLN A 294 6.94 10.63 -11.53
CA GLN A 294 5.57 11.14 -11.67
C GLN A 294 4.86 10.64 -12.92
N ARG A 295 5.60 10.39 -14.00
CA ARG A 295 5.02 9.84 -15.23
C ARG A 295 4.46 8.44 -14.99
N TRP A 296 5.28 7.55 -14.42
CA TRP A 296 4.83 6.20 -14.06
C TRP A 296 3.64 6.25 -13.11
N TRP A 297 3.65 7.16 -12.14
CA TRP A 297 2.54 7.33 -11.21
C TRP A 297 1.23 7.66 -11.94
N ARG A 298 1.24 8.66 -12.82
CA ARG A 298 0.06 9.03 -13.64
C ARG A 298 -0.37 7.94 -14.61
N GLU A 299 0.56 7.16 -15.17
CA GLU A 299 0.22 6.00 -16.02
C GLU A 299 -0.60 4.94 -15.27
N ASN A 300 -0.33 4.71 -13.97
CA ASN A 300 -1.13 3.79 -13.15
C ASN A 300 -2.52 4.33 -12.87
N LEU A 301 -2.64 5.64 -12.56
CA LEU A 301 -3.94 6.31 -12.43
C LEU A 301 -4.75 6.19 -13.72
N TYR A 302 -4.10 6.43 -14.86
CA TYR A 302 -4.73 6.35 -16.17
C TYR A 302 -5.23 4.94 -16.49
N ALA A 303 -4.43 3.91 -16.19
CA ALA A 303 -4.81 2.53 -16.44
C ALA A 303 -6.04 2.08 -15.63
N LEU A 304 -6.17 2.53 -14.38
CA LEU A 304 -7.38 2.30 -13.59
C LEU A 304 -8.60 3.03 -14.21
N ASN A 305 -8.43 4.28 -14.65
CA ASN A 305 -9.51 5.01 -15.32
C ASN A 305 -9.94 4.35 -16.63
N GLN A 306 -8.99 3.88 -17.45
CA GLN A 306 -9.25 3.12 -18.67
C GLN A 306 -9.97 1.79 -18.38
N ALA A 307 -9.72 1.18 -17.23
CA ALA A 307 -10.46 0.01 -16.77
C ALA A 307 -11.90 0.32 -16.28
N GLY A 308 -12.31 1.58 -16.32
CA GLY A 308 -13.66 2.06 -15.99
C GLY A 308 -13.82 2.61 -14.57
N PHE A 309 -12.75 2.66 -13.78
CA PHE A 309 -12.81 3.20 -12.42
C PHE A 309 -12.89 4.73 -12.43
N ASP A 310 -13.64 5.27 -11.49
CA ASP A 310 -13.32 6.59 -10.98
C ASP A 310 -11.97 6.54 -10.29
N VAL A 311 -11.17 7.57 -10.46
CA VAL A 311 -9.85 7.66 -9.82
C VAL A 311 -9.77 8.95 -9.04
N LEU A 312 -9.59 8.83 -7.72
CA LEU A 312 -9.25 9.94 -6.85
C LEU A 312 -7.76 9.86 -6.49
N ALA A 313 -7.01 10.89 -6.85
CA ALA A 313 -5.63 11.05 -6.46
C ALA A 313 -5.40 12.49 -6.01
N TYR A 314 -4.85 12.67 -4.81
CA TYR A 314 -4.48 13.97 -4.27
C TYR A 314 -3.10 13.89 -3.64
N ASP A 315 -2.40 15.02 -3.63
CA ASP A 315 -1.10 15.10 -2.98
C ASP A 315 -1.31 14.96 -1.47
N ARG A 316 -0.43 14.22 -0.80
CA ARG A 316 -0.50 14.04 0.65
C ARG A 316 -0.29 15.39 1.34
N ARG A 317 -0.81 15.57 2.57
CA ARG A 317 -0.52 16.76 3.39
C ARG A 317 0.97 17.09 3.37
N GLY A 318 1.32 18.37 3.29
CA GLY A 318 2.70 18.85 3.22
C GLY A 318 3.45 18.61 1.91
N GLU A 319 2.81 18.02 0.89
CA GLU A 319 3.43 17.69 -0.40
C GLU A 319 2.69 18.40 -1.56
N GLY A 320 3.44 18.83 -2.58
CA GLY A 320 2.89 19.33 -3.84
C GLY A 320 1.81 20.39 -3.69
N LEU A 321 0.61 20.06 -4.20
CA LEU A 321 -0.56 20.93 -4.22
C LEU A 321 -1.24 21.10 -2.85
N SER A 322 -0.96 20.20 -1.92
CA SER A 322 -1.64 20.11 -0.64
C SER A 322 -0.92 20.91 0.44
N GLY A 323 -1.71 21.62 1.23
CA GLY A 323 -1.24 22.36 2.39
C GLY A 323 -0.85 21.44 3.54
N GLY A 324 -0.46 22.06 4.65
CA GLY A 324 0.01 21.37 5.84
C GLY A 324 1.52 21.41 5.96
N PHE A 325 1.99 21.24 7.19
CA PHE A 325 3.40 21.37 7.54
C PHE A 325 4.08 20.00 7.58
N SER A 326 3.37 19.01 8.10
CA SER A 326 3.84 17.63 8.24
C SER A 326 3.46 16.76 7.04
N ASP A 327 4.47 16.17 6.40
CA ASP A 327 4.33 15.26 5.26
C ASP A 327 4.63 13.79 5.61
N THR A 328 4.98 13.52 6.87
CA THR A 328 5.46 12.22 7.34
C THR A 328 4.51 11.47 8.25
N ASN A 329 3.47 12.09 8.83
CA ASN A 329 2.50 11.37 9.66
C ASN A 329 1.53 10.54 8.78
N THR A 330 1.89 9.29 8.50
CA THR A 330 1.15 8.42 7.58
C THR A 330 -0.13 7.86 8.19
N LEU A 331 -0.22 7.80 9.53
CA LEU A 331 -1.44 7.42 10.23
C LEU A 331 -2.56 8.43 9.96
N GLU A 332 -2.23 9.72 10.06
CA GLU A 332 -3.16 10.80 9.77
C GLU A 332 -3.50 10.90 8.27
N GLN A 333 -2.51 10.65 7.39
CA GLN A 333 -2.76 10.52 5.94
C GLN A 333 -3.71 9.37 5.61
N GLY A 334 -3.72 8.29 6.40
CA GLY A 334 -4.72 7.23 6.29
C GLY A 334 -6.12 7.67 6.71
N GLU A 335 -6.25 8.61 7.64
CA GLU A 335 -7.53 9.21 8.05
C GLU A 335 -8.11 10.15 6.98
N ASP A 336 -7.23 10.83 6.23
CA ASP A 336 -7.62 11.74 5.14
C ASP A 336 -8.46 11.05 4.05
N VAL A 337 -8.27 9.75 3.84
CA VAL A 337 -9.12 8.94 2.94
C VAL A 337 -10.60 9.03 3.35
N PHE A 338 -10.89 8.88 4.64
CA PHE A 338 -12.27 8.90 5.14
C PHE A 338 -12.86 10.30 5.17
N ARG A 339 -12.02 11.33 5.39
CA ARG A 339 -12.44 12.72 5.28
C ARG A 339 -12.82 13.09 3.85
N ALA A 340 -12.00 12.67 2.88
CA ALA A 340 -12.30 12.84 1.47
C ALA A 340 -13.61 12.12 1.09
N LEU A 341 -13.80 10.86 1.52
CA LEU A 341 -15.05 10.13 1.28
C LEU A 341 -16.28 10.85 1.85
N ASN A 342 -16.20 11.30 3.11
CA ASN A 342 -17.29 12.06 3.73
C ASN A 342 -17.56 13.41 3.03
N ALA A 343 -16.52 14.07 2.53
CA ALA A 343 -16.65 15.31 1.78
C ALA A 343 -17.28 15.08 0.40
N LEU A 344 -16.99 13.96 -0.27
CA LEU A 344 -17.67 13.56 -1.52
C LEU A 344 -19.17 13.33 -1.31
N ASP A 345 -19.56 12.78 -0.16
CA ASP A 345 -20.96 12.50 0.18
C ASP A 345 -21.74 13.74 0.59
N SER A 346 -21.15 14.56 1.45
CA SER A 346 -21.84 15.70 2.06
C SER A 346 -21.62 17.03 1.34
N GLY A 347 -20.58 17.14 0.53
CA GLY A 347 -20.10 18.41 -0.04
C GLY A 347 -19.45 19.36 0.98
N ARG A 348 -19.57 19.11 2.29
CA ARG A 348 -18.93 19.97 3.30
C ARG A 348 -17.42 19.89 3.21
N GLY A 349 -16.79 21.07 3.15
CA GLY A 349 -15.34 21.19 3.00
C GLY A 349 -14.81 20.78 1.63
N LEU A 350 -15.68 20.60 0.63
CA LEU A 350 -15.32 20.25 -0.75
C LEU A 350 -15.48 21.46 -1.69
N ARG A 351 -14.45 21.72 -2.49
CA ARG A 351 -14.50 22.56 -3.69
C ARG A 351 -14.14 21.70 -4.90
N ILE A 352 -14.87 21.84 -6.00
CA ILE A 352 -14.57 21.16 -7.27
C ILE A 352 -14.57 22.16 -8.42
N LEU A 353 -13.55 22.07 -9.28
CA LEU A 353 -13.55 22.69 -10.60
C LEU A 353 -13.96 21.63 -11.62
N THR A 354 -15.09 21.82 -12.28
CA THR A 354 -15.62 20.88 -13.27
C THR A 354 -14.75 20.84 -14.54
N PRO A 355 -14.92 19.82 -15.41
CA PRO A 355 -14.28 19.81 -16.72
C PRO A 355 -14.60 21.03 -17.58
N LYS A 356 -15.76 21.67 -17.36
CA LYS A 356 -16.19 22.87 -18.09
C LYS A 356 -15.67 24.18 -17.48
N GLY A 357 -14.89 24.12 -16.39
CA GLY A 357 -14.32 25.29 -15.73
C GLY A 357 -15.26 25.98 -14.73
N GLU A 358 -16.39 25.37 -14.39
CA GLU A 358 -17.31 25.82 -13.34
C GLU A 358 -16.74 25.44 -11.97
N LEU A 359 -16.67 26.40 -11.03
CA LEU A 359 -16.29 26.14 -9.64
C LEU A 359 -17.56 25.92 -8.80
N LEU A 360 -17.62 24.82 -8.08
CA LEU A 360 -18.69 24.47 -7.13
C LEU A 360 -18.08 24.27 -5.75
N GLU A 361 -18.83 24.63 -4.71
CA GLU A 361 -18.39 24.57 -3.31
C GLU A 361 -19.51 24.15 -2.36
N GLY A 362 -19.16 23.41 -1.31
CA GLY A 362 -20.12 23.05 -0.26
C GLY A 362 -21.21 22.13 -0.79
N GLU A 363 -22.45 22.39 -0.37
CA GLU A 363 -23.64 21.63 -0.80
C GLU A 363 -23.81 21.60 -2.33
N ALA A 364 -23.32 22.61 -3.07
CA ALA A 364 -23.40 22.61 -4.54
C ALA A 364 -22.55 21.51 -5.20
N THR A 365 -21.60 20.93 -4.46
CA THR A 365 -20.78 19.79 -4.92
C THR A 365 -21.45 18.44 -4.69
N ARG A 366 -22.50 18.39 -3.86
CA ARG A 366 -23.16 17.15 -3.46
C ARG A 366 -23.75 16.43 -4.67
N GLY A 367 -23.43 15.15 -4.79
CA GLY A 367 -23.89 14.31 -5.91
C GLY A 367 -23.33 14.69 -7.29
N ARG A 368 -22.34 15.61 -7.37
CA ARG A 368 -21.70 15.97 -8.64
C ARG A 368 -20.65 14.96 -9.09
N LEU A 369 -20.04 14.25 -8.15
CA LEU A 369 -19.09 13.18 -8.39
C LEU A 369 -19.75 11.82 -8.13
N LEU A 370 -19.05 10.73 -8.44
CA LEU A 370 -19.51 9.34 -8.23
C LEU A 370 -20.84 9.01 -8.93
N ALA A 371 -21.14 9.70 -10.04
CA ALA A 371 -22.43 9.62 -10.73
C ALA A 371 -23.64 9.88 -9.81
N GLY A 372 -23.48 10.74 -8.79
CA GLY A 372 -24.53 11.06 -7.82
C GLY A 372 -24.75 10.01 -6.73
N MET A 373 -23.98 8.91 -6.73
CA MET A 373 -24.09 7.86 -5.72
C MET A 373 -23.30 8.21 -4.45
N PRO A 374 -23.79 7.83 -3.27
CA PRO A 374 -22.98 7.88 -2.06
C PRO A 374 -21.72 7.01 -2.19
N ALA A 375 -20.60 7.53 -1.69
CA ALA A 375 -19.32 6.85 -1.60
C ALA A 375 -19.43 5.54 -0.80
N GLY A 376 -20.34 5.48 0.19
CA GLY A 376 -20.69 4.27 0.94
C GLY A 376 -21.40 3.16 0.14
N GLU A 377 -21.91 3.46 -1.05
CA GLU A 377 -22.69 2.53 -1.88
C GLU A 377 -21.91 2.00 -3.09
N ILE A 378 -20.85 2.69 -3.51
CA ILE A 378 -19.97 2.21 -4.58
C ILE A 378 -18.84 1.33 -4.01
N PRO A 379 -18.43 0.25 -4.70
CA PRO A 379 -17.22 -0.49 -4.35
C PRO A 379 -15.96 0.37 -4.47
N LEU A 380 -15.04 0.25 -3.51
CA LEU A 380 -13.76 0.95 -3.51
C LEU A 380 -12.56 0.02 -3.49
N VAL A 381 -11.47 0.45 -4.10
CA VAL A 381 -10.13 -0.06 -3.85
C VAL A 381 -9.23 1.08 -3.37
N LEU A 382 -8.47 0.84 -2.31
CA LEU A 382 -7.50 1.81 -1.81
C LEU A 382 -6.12 1.39 -2.29
N GLY A 383 -5.26 2.33 -2.65
CA GLY A 383 -3.92 2.00 -3.09
C GLY A 383 -2.90 3.08 -2.86
N GLY A 384 -1.64 2.69 -2.87
CA GLY A 384 -0.56 3.65 -2.78
C GLY A 384 0.81 3.07 -3.06
N TYR A 385 1.72 3.96 -3.44
CA TYR A 385 3.11 3.67 -3.71
C TYR A 385 3.98 4.15 -2.55
N SER A 386 4.97 3.37 -2.12
CA SER A 386 5.97 3.80 -1.13
C SER A 386 5.31 4.35 0.14
N ARG A 387 5.55 5.61 0.55
CA ARG A 387 4.84 6.26 1.68
C ARG A 387 3.30 6.20 1.55
N GLY A 388 2.74 6.27 0.34
CA GLY A 388 1.31 6.09 0.09
C GLY A 388 0.79 4.68 0.40
N SER A 389 1.66 3.65 0.38
CA SER A 389 1.30 2.31 0.84
C SER A 389 1.16 2.25 2.37
N MET A 390 1.90 3.09 3.11
CA MET A 390 1.75 3.21 4.57
C MET A 390 0.41 3.81 4.94
N SER A 391 0.03 4.92 4.30
CA SER A 391 -1.28 5.56 4.54
C SER A 391 -2.44 4.65 4.13
N THR A 392 -2.29 3.92 3.02
CA THR A 392 -3.24 2.87 2.59
C THR A 392 -3.36 1.77 3.64
N ALA A 393 -2.25 1.27 4.17
CA ALA A 393 -2.25 0.26 5.21
C ALA A 393 -2.95 0.76 6.49
N TRP A 394 -2.70 2.00 6.90
CA TRP A 394 -3.40 2.61 8.03
C TRP A 394 -4.90 2.79 7.78
N ALA A 395 -5.30 3.21 6.57
CA ALA A 395 -6.71 3.32 6.21
C ALA A 395 -7.41 1.96 6.30
N MET A 396 -6.78 0.89 5.78
CA MET A 396 -7.30 -0.46 5.86
C MET A 396 -7.39 -0.96 7.32
N THR A 397 -6.38 -0.71 8.14
CA THR A 397 -6.39 -1.05 9.58
C THR A 397 -7.50 -0.30 10.32
N LYS A 398 -7.65 1.01 10.10
CA LYS A 398 -8.75 1.82 10.66
C LYS A 398 -10.13 1.31 10.24
N ASN A 399 -10.25 0.76 9.02
CA ASN A 399 -11.51 0.26 8.50
C ASN A 399 -11.91 -1.13 8.99
N TYR A 400 -10.95 -2.06 9.15
CA TYR A 400 -11.25 -3.47 9.43
C TYR A 400 -10.81 -3.96 10.80
N VAL A 401 -9.88 -3.26 11.45
CA VAL A 401 -9.20 -3.74 12.66
C VAL A 401 -9.61 -2.89 13.86
N ALA A 402 -9.11 -1.66 13.91
CA ALA A 402 -9.36 -0.68 14.96
C ALA A 402 -8.82 0.68 14.53
N GLN A 403 -9.40 1.75 15.08
CA GLN A 403 -8.90 3.11 14.91
C GLN A 403 -8.06 3.49 16.13
N CYS A 404 -6.74 3.32 16.03
CA CYS A 404 -5.80 3.65 17.10
C CYS A 404 -5.10 4.98 16.84
N SER A 405 -4.98 5.82 17.88
CA SER A 405 -4.33 7.13 17.86
C SER A 405 -2.88 7.04 18.34
N PHE A 406 -2.04 6.26 17.64
CA PHE A 406 -0.64 6.03 18.05
C PHE A 406 0.23 7.29 18.02
N ASP A 407 -0.25 8.33 17.34
CA ASP A 407 0.34 9.67 17.27
C ASP A 407 -0.06 10.58 18.44
N MET A 408 -0.89 10.12 19.38
CA MET A 408 -1.24 10.90 20.58
C MET A 408 -0.35 10.56 21.78
N PRO A 409 -0.16 11.48 22.75
CA PRO A 409 0.60 11.22 23.98
C PRO A 409 0.09 9.98 24.74
N GLN A 410 -1.24 9.80 24.75
CA GLN A 410 -1.91 8.62 25.27
C GLN A 410 -2.70 7.97 24.12
N PRO A 411 -2.14 6.92 23.48
CA PRO A 411 -2.84 6.21 22.43
C PRO A 411 -4.14 5.59 22.94
N SER A 412 -5.20 5.74 22.15
CA SER A 412 -6.49 5.11 22.39
C SER A 412 -6.94 4.39 21.11
N CYS A 413 -7.61 3.25 21.27
CA CYS A 413 -8.17 2.50 20.15
C CYS A 413 -9.68 2.46 20.25
N THR A 414 -10.36 2.80 19.16
CA THR A 414 -11.82 2.69 19.02
C THR A 414 -12.19 1.63 17.97
N PRO A 415 -13.45 1.17 17.94
CA PRO A 415 -13.90 0.19 16.94
C PRO A 415 -13.60 0.63 15.50
N PRO A 416 -13.43 -0.33 14.57
CA PRO A 416 -13.14 -0.02 13.17
C PRO A 416 -14.29 0.72 12.48
N LYS A 417 -13.98 1.48 11.42
CA LYS A 417 -14.98 2.24 10.64
C LYS A 417 -15.99 1.36 9.91
N ASN A 418 -15.62 0.12 9.58
CA ASN A 418 -16.50 -0.93 9.05
C ASN A 418 -17.21 -0.57 7.72
N MET A 419 -16.55 0.20 6.85
CA MET A 419 -17.01 0.43 5.47
C MET A 419 -16.80 -0.86 4.66
N ARG A 420 -17.86 -1.65 4.53
CA ARG A 420 -17.84 -2.97 3.85
C ARG A 420 -17.66 -2.89 2.34
N ASN A 421 -17.87 -1.71 1.76
CA ASN A 421 -17.75 -1.45 0.34
C ASN A 421 -16.30 -1.15 -0.09
N ILE A 422 -15.37 -0.93 0.85
CA ILE A 422 -13.94 -1.08 0.56
C ILE A 422 -13.69 -2.57 0.27
N ARG A 423 -13.03 -2.89 -0.85
CA ARG A 423 -12.91 -4.27 -1.36
C ARG A 423 -11.49 -4.80 -1.35
N GLY A 424 -10.48 -3.95 -1.23
CA GLY A 424 -9.10 -4.39 -1.16
C GLY A 424 -8.09 -3.24 -1.15
N ALA A 425 -6.82 -3.62 -1.01
CA ALA A 425 -5.68 -2.72 -1.03
C ALA A 425 -4.75 -3.00 -2.23
N ILE A 426 -4.16 -1.96 -2.82
CA ILE A 426 -3.07 -2.03 -3.80
C ILE A 426 -1.82 -1.42 -3.16
N LEU A 427 -0.81 -2.24 -2.89
CA LEU A 427 0.37 -1.86 -2.14
C LEU A 427 1.62 -1.98 -3.03
N LEU A 428 2.10 -0.84 -3.55
CA LEU A 428 3.24 -0.79 -4.47
C LEU A 428 4.49 -0.32 -3.72
N SER A 429 5.60 -1.08 -3.84
CA SER A 429 6.80 -0.93 -3.02
C SER A 429 6.46 -0.70 -1.54
N SER A 430 5.65 -1.64 -1.04
CA SER A 430 4.93 -1.60 0.23
C SER A 430 5.83 -1.44 1.47
N PHE A 431 5.27 -0.82 2.50
CA PHE A 431 5.75 -0.78 3.90
C PHE A 431 4.73 -1.37 4.90
N ALA A 432 3.66 -2.01 4.40
CA ALA A 432 2.47 -2.36 5.17
C ALA A 432 2.72 -3.43 6.26
N SER A 433 3.77 -4.25 6.14
CA SER A 433 4.14 -5.26 7.14
C SER A 433 4.82 -4.68 8.38
N GLY A 434 5.22 -3.41 8.31
CA GLY A 434 5.66 -2.60 9.45
C GLY A 434 7.13 -2.77 9.84
N ALA A 435 7.49 -2.11 10.95
CA ALA A 435 8.85 -1.94 11.44
C ALA A 435 9.65 -3.25 11.66
N GLY A 436 8.96 -4.38 11.86
CA GLY A 436 9.60 -5.69 12.03
C GLY A 436 10.29 -6.24 10.78
N TYR A 437 9.98 -5.72 9.59
CA TYR A 437 10.53 -6.21 8.31
C TYR A 437 11.40 -5.18 7.60
N VAL A 438 12.03 -4.30 8.36
CA VAL A 438 13.08 -3.41 7.84
C VAL A 438 14.25 -4.26 7.34
N GLY A 439 14.80 -3.89 6.18
CA GLY A 439 15.90 -4.61 5.53
C GLY A 439 17.21 -4.52 6.27
N ASP A 440 18.00 -5.60 6.18
CA ASP A 440 19.37 -5.70 6.69
C ASP A 440 20.32 -4.84 5.85
N SER A 441 20.37 -3.54 6.17
CA SER A 441 21.16 -2.54 5.47
C SER A 441 21.63 -1.46 6.45
N PRO A 442 22.89 -0.97 6.35
CA PRO A 442 23.43 0.00 7.30
C PRO A 442 22.61 1.29 7.43
N ASP A 443 22.02 1.77 6.34
CA ASP A 443 21.22 3.00 6.31
C ASP A 443 19.81 2.84 6.94
N LEU A 444 19.47 1.62 7.35
CA LEU A 444 18.20 1.26 7.98
C LEU A 444 18.37 0.72 9.41
N ALA A 445 19.59 0.54 9.90
CA ALA A 445 19.88 -0.11 11.18
C ALA A 445 19.17 0.56 12.38
N ASP A 446 19.09 1.89 12.37
CA ASP A 446 18.47 2.68 13.45
C ASP A 446 16.97 2.93 13.24
N ARG A 447 16.36 2.36 12.19
CA ARG A 447 14.99 2.73 11.79
C ARG A 447 13.99 2.52 12.93
N ASN A 448 14.07 1.44 13.69
CA ASN A 448 13.13 1.15 14.78
C ASN A 448 13.20 2.16 15.92
N LEU A 449 14.40 2.64 16.28
CA LEU A 449 14.58 3.68 17.28
C LEU A 449 14.05 5.02 16.79
N PHE A 450 14.40 5.38 15.56
CA PHE A 450 13.87 6.57 14.89
C PHE A 450 12.33 6.58 14.86
N LEU A 451 11.68 5.44 14.54
CA LEU A 451 10.22 5.34 14.53
C LEU A 451 9.60 5.51 15.92
N GLY A 452 10.19 4.87 16.94
CA GLY A 452 9.77 5.03 18.32
C GLY A 452 9.88 6.49 18.79
N GLY A 453 10.99 7.15 18.47
CA GLY A 453 11.22 8.55 18.84
C GLY A 453 10.32 9.55 18.12
N MET A 454 10.13 9.42 16.81
CA MET A 454 9.20 10.27 16.05
C MET A 454 7.76 10.18 16.59
N ALA A 455 7.33 8.99 17.00
CA ALA A 455 5.99 8.80 17.56
C ALA A 455 5.89 9.27 19.04
N ALA A 456 6.92 9.03 19.86
CA ALA A 456 6.92 9.37 21.28
C ALA A 456 7.09 10.87 21.56
N ASP A 457 8.07 11.49 20.89
CA ASP A 457 8.52 12.85 21.23
C ASP A 457 7.98 13.90 20.24
N HIS A 458 7.45 13.47 19.09
CA HIS A 458 6.98 14.37 18.03
C HIS A 458 5.62 14.01 17.46
N HIS A 459 4.88 13.04 18.03
CA HIS A 459 3.51 12.74 17.60
C HIS A 459 3.38 12.44 16.09
N ILE A 460 4.45 11.89 15.48
CA ILE A 460 4.51 11.52 14.07
C ILE A 460 4.64 10.01 13.95
N VAL A 461 3.56 9.36 13.54
CA VAL A 461 3.60 7.95 13.14
C VAL A 461 4.04 7.89 11.68
N PHE A 462 5.36 7.79 11.49
CA PHE A 462 5.92 7.76 10.15
C PHE A 462 5.70 6.41 9.47
N TYR A 463 6.22 5.31 10.01
CA TYR A 463 6.00 3.97 9.45
C TYR A 463 4.90 3.23 10.23
N PRO A 464 4.23 2.26 9.59
CA PRO A 464 3.40 1.31 10.32
C PRO A 464 4.18 0.56 11.40
N ASN A 465 3.62 0.54 12.61
CA ASN A 465 4.01 -0.45 13.62
C ASN A 465 3.34 -1.80 13.29
N SER A 466 3.57 -2.83 14.10
CA SER A 466 3.07 -4.18 13.82
C SER A 466 1.55 -4.33 13.77
N SER A 467 0.78 -3.33 14.23
CA SER A 467 -0.70 -3.37 14.25
C SER A 467 -1.31 -3.56 12.87
N THR A 468 -0.67 -3.04 11.81
CA THR A 468 -1.15 -3.25 10.43
C THR A 468 -1.04 -4.73 10.06
N LEU A 469 0.15 -5.31 10.21
CA LEU A 469 0.40 -6.73 9.93
C LEU A 469 -0.51 -7.64 10.75
N ALA A 470 -0.66 -7.37 12.05
CA ALA A 470 -1.44 -8.17 12.97
C ALA A 470 -2.93 -8.29 12.57
N GLY A 471 -3.47 -7.28 11.90
CA GLY A 471 -4.88 -7.23 11.51
C GLY A 471 -5.17 -7.56 10.04
N MET A 472 -4.15 -7.91 9.24
CA MET A 472 -4.32 -8.20 7.81
C MET A 472 -5.21 -9.42 7.53
N ASP A 473 -5.40 -10.32 8.48
CA ASP A 473 -6.33 -11.45 8.33
C ASP A 473 -7.81 -11.02 8.18
N ARG A 474 -8.12 -9.78 8.58
CA ARG A 474 -9.44 -9.16 8.43
C ARG A 474 -9.60 -8.41 7.12
N TRP A 475 -8.53 -8.21 6.36
CA TRP A 475 -8.60 -7.47 5.10
C TRP A 475 -9.20 -8.35 4.00
N PRO A 476 -10.12 -7.81 3.18
CA PRO A 476 -10.83 -8.60 2.17
C PRO A 476 -9.94 -9.05 1.01
N ALA A 477 -8.96 -8.23 0.63
CA ALA A 477 -8.08 -8.51 -0.50
C ALA A 477 -6.86 -7.58 -0.48
N ALA A 478 -5.74 -8.02 -1.08
CA ALA A 478 -4.57 -7.18 -1.26
C ALA A 478 -3.72 -7.57 -2.47
N PHE A 479 -3.25 -6.58 -3.21
CA PHE A 479 -2.27 -6.70 -4.27
C PHE A 479 -0.94 -6.11 -3.82
N PHE A 480 0.16 -6.79 -4.12
CA PHE A 480 1.51 -6.34 -3.80
C PHE A 480 2.35 -6.25 -5.07
N GLY A 481 2.97 -5.10 -5.31
CA GLY A 481 4.02 -4.93 -6.32
C GLY A 481 5.33 -4.57 -5.65
N LYS A 482 6.42 -5.30 -5.88
CA LYS A 482 7.68 -5.07 -5.15
C LYS A 482 8.94 -5.48 -5.90
N GLY A 483 10.02 -4.73 -5.68
CA GLY A 483 11.35 -5.07 -6.14
C GLY A 483 12.05 -6.01 -5.16
N LEU A 484 12.87 -6.95 -5.63
CA LEU A 484 13.52 -7.94 -4.77
C LEU A 484 14.50 -7.35 -3.74
N TRP A 485 15.06 -6.17 -3.98
CA TRP A 485 15.95 -5.47 -3.03
C TRP A 485 15.40 -4.13 -2.56
N ASP A 486 14.07 -4.02 -2.54
CA ASP A 486 13.31 -2.89 -2.00
C ASP A 486 13.74 -2.53 -0.55
N ARG A 487 14.00 -1.24 -0.29
CA ARG A 487 14.42 -0.70 1.03
C ARG A 487 13.29 -0.45 2.00
N ALA A 488 12.05 -0.54 1.53
CA ALA A 488 10.89 -0.16 2.31
C ALA A 488 10.59 -1.14 3.43
N GLU A 489 10.18 -2.33 2.99
CA GLU A 489 10.06 -3.57 3.75
C GLU A 489 10.66 -4.66 2.88
N THR A 490 11.15 -5.72 3.49
CA THR A 490 11.71 -6.86 2.75
C THR A 490 10.63 -7.70 2.08
N LEU A 491 11.04 -8.55 1.13
CA LEU A 491 10.11 -9.53 0.54
C LEU A 491 9.52 -10.46 1.61
N GLU A 492 10.26 -10.75 2.68
CA GLU A 492 9.77 -11.52 3.83
C GLU A 492 8.54 -10.87 4.47
N GLY A 493 8.57 -9.55 4.67
CA GLY A 493 7.43 -8.79 5.19
C GLY A 493 6.23 -8.83 4.26
N THR A 494 6.45 -8.68 2.95
CA THR A 494 5.37 -8.80 1.96
C THR A 494 4.77 -10.21 1.90
N VAL A 495 5.59 -11.28 2.03
CA VAL A 495 5.10 -12.66 2.11
C VAL A 495 4.31 -12.89 3.41
N ALA A 496 4.80 -12.36 4.54
CA ALA A 496 4.08 -12.42 5.81
C ALA A 496 2.72 -11.72 5.72
N ALA A 497 2.67 -10.53 5.12
CA ALA A 497 1.42 -9.82 4.85
C ALA A 497 0.48 -10.65 3.95
N TYR A 498 0.98 -11.13 2.82
CA TYR A 498 0.22 -11.95 1.87
C TYR A 498 -0.37 -13.21 2.50
N ASN A 499 0.38 -13.91 3.34
CA ASN A 499 -0.08 -15.13 3.99
C ASN A 499 -1.24 -14.87 4.97
N ARG A 500 -1.34 -13.67 5.54
CA ARG A 500 -2.45 -13.30 6.44
C ARG A 500 -3.73 -12.97 5.68
N ILE A 501 -3.64 -12.35 4.51
CA ILE A 501 -4.82 -12.03 3.69
C ILE A 501 -5.57 -13.32 3.33
N ARG A 502 -6.85 -13.44 3.69
CA ARG A 502 -7.67 -14.65 3.43
C ARG A 502 -8.43 -14.60 2.11
N GLY A 503 -8.73 -13.40 1.61
CA GLY A 503 -9.43 -13.24 0.35
C GLY A 503 -8.48 -13.10 -0.85
N VAL A 504 -8.95 -12.37 -1.87
CA VAL A 504 -8.25 -12.24 -3.15
C VAL A 504 -6.89 -11.58 -2.98
N LYS A 505 -5.82 -12.19 -3.50
CA LYS A 505 -4.47 -11.67 -3.31
C LYS A 505 -3.51 -12.06 -4.43
N GLU A 506 -2.58 -11.17 -4.75
CA GLU A 506 -1.49 -11.41 -5.70
C GLU A 506 -0.23 -10.66 -5.29
N ILE A 507 0.94 -11.24 -5.59
CA ILE A 507 2.25 -10.60 -5.49
C ILE A 507 2.88 -10.59 -6.88
N VAL A 508 3.35 -9.43 -7.31
CA VAL A 508 4.15 -9.24 -8.53
C VAL A 508 5.53 -8.73 -8.14
N LEU A 509 6.56 -9.41 -8.63
CA LEU A 509 7.96 -9.09 -8.33
C LEU A 509 8.75 -8.70 -9.58
N ALA A 510 9.72 -7.81 -9.38
CA ALA A 510 10.73 -7.46 -10.37
C ALA A 510 12.14 -7.60 -9.79
N ARG A 511 13.12 -7.89 -10.64
CA ARG A 511 14.55 -7.79 -10.30
C ARG A 511 14.93 -6.30 -10.30
N GLY A 512 14.48 -5.60 -9.26
CA GLY A 512 14.58 -4.16 -9.14
C GLY A 512 14.57 -3.65 -7.69
N PRO A 513 14.85 -2.35 -7.54
CA PRO A 513 14.87 -1.61 -6.26
C PRO A 513 13.48 -1.21 -5.78
N HIS A 514 13.42 -0.36 -4.75
CA HIS A 514 12.20 0.30 -4.28
C HIS A 514 11.58 1.21 -5.35
N SER A 515 12.45 1.94 -6.06
CA SER A 515 12.12 2.93 -7.09
C SER A 515 11.58 2.26 -8.35
N ILE A 516 10.26 2.02 -8.42
CA ILE A 516 9.61 1.29 -9.53
C ILE A 516 9.86 1.95 -10.88
N GLU A 517 9.98 3.28 -10.90
CA GLU A 517 10.23 4.05 -12.10
C GLU A 517 11.56 3.69 -12.79
N THR A 518 12.52 3.06 -12.09
CA THR A 518 13.79 2.61 -12.67
C THR A 518 13.72 1.20 -13.23
N TRP A 519 12.63 0.47 -12.99
CA TRP A 519 12.48 -0.89 -13.47
C TRP A 519 12.35 -0.90 -15.00
N PRO A 520 12.71 -2.02 -15.65
CA PRO A 520 12.46 -2.20 -17.09
C PRO A 520 11.01 -1.92 -17.45
N ALA A 521 10.79 -1.29 -18.60
CA ALA A 521 9.44 -0.91 -19.04
C ALA A 521 8.47 -2.09 -19.05
N SER A 522 8.92 -3.27 -19.51
CA SER A 522 8.15 -4.52 -19.50
C SER A 522 7.65 -4.92 -18.11
N ASP A 523 8.44 -4.66 -17.07
CA ASP A 523 8.11 -5.06 -15.70
C ASP A 523 7.11 -4.07 -15.09
N ARG A 524 7.26 -2.78 -15.41
CA ARG A 524 6.29 -1.73 -15.03
C ARG A 524 4.94 -1.93 -15.74
N ASP A 525 4.96 -2.30 -17.02
CA ASP A 525 3.75 -2.61 -17.80
C ASP A 525 3.03 -3.84 -17.23
N TYR A 526 3.77 -4.93 -16.97
CA TYR A 526 3.22 -6.13 -16.35
C TYR A 526 2.63 -5.82 -14.97
N LEU A 527 3.35 -5.08 -14.12
CA LEU A 527 2.84 -4.67 -12.81
C LEU A 527 1.51 -3.91 -12.93
N ARG A 528 1.43 -2.94 -13.85
CA ARG A 528 0.24 -2.13 -14.09
C ARG A 528 -0.93 -2.98 -14.59
N GLU A 529 -0.68 -3.89 -15.52
CA GLU A 529 -1.68 -4.83 -16.02
C GLU A 529 -2.25 -5.67 -14.87
N ARG A 530 -1.38 -6.31 -14.08
CA ARG A 530 -1.79 -7.16 -12.96
C ARG A 530 -2.53 -6.38 -11.88
N MET A 531 -2.11 -5.15 -11.60
CA MET A 531 -2.81 -4.23 -10.68
C MET A 531 -4.25 -3.99 -11.14
N VAL A 532 -4.47 -3.70 -12.43
CA VAL A 532 -5.81 -3.51 -13.00
C VAL A 532 -6.64 -4.79 -12.94
N VAL A 533 -6.06 -5.95 -13.26
CA VAL A 533 -6.76 -7.24 -13.20
C VAL A 533 -7.22 -7.53 -11.76
N PHE A 534 -6.35 -7.33 -10.77
CA PHE A 534 -6.73 -7.43 -9.36
C PHE A 534 -7.86 -6.47 -9.00
N ALA A 535 -7.73 -5.19 -9.34
CA ALA A 535 -8.71 -4.18 -9.02
C ALA A 535 -10.09 -4.55 -9.58
N LYS A 536 -10.16 -4.96 -10.85
CA LYS A 536 -11.42 -5.42 -11.47
C LYS A 536 -11.98 -6.63 -10.72
N ALA A 537 -11.15 -7.63 -10.43
CA ALA A 537 -11.57 -8.85 -9.75
C ALA A 537 -12.22 -8.56 -8.39
N VAL A 538 -11.63 -7.69 -7.55
CA VAL A 538 -12.18 -7.41 -6.22
C VAL A 538 -13.46 -6.58 -6.27
N ILE A 539 -13.59 -5.66 -7.22
CA ILE A 539 -14.79 -4.83 -7.39
C ILE A 539 -16.00 -5.65 -7.84
N VAL A 540 -15.79 -6.61 -8.75
CA VAL A 540 -16.87 -7.45 -9.28
C VAL A 540 -17.19 -8.66 -8.39
N GLY A 541 -16.52 -8.78 -7.23
CA GLY A 541 -16.72 -9.88 -6.29
C GLY A 541 -16.10 -11.21 -6.74
N GLY A 542 -15.05 -11.15 -7.58
CA GLY A 542 -14.25 -12.31 -7.95
C GLY A 542 -13.58 -12.95 -6.74
N ARG A 543 -13.30 -14.26 -6.84
CA ARG A 543 -12.65 -15.04 -5.77
C ARG A 543 -11.20 -15.44 -6.09
N SER A 544 -10.75 -15.18 -7.31
CA SER A 544 -9.42 -15.51 -7.79
C SER A 544 -9.00 -14.50 -8.85
N ILE A 545 -7.71 -14.51 -9.18
CA ILE A 545 -7.12 -13.65 -10.20
C ILE A 545 -6.49 -14.55 -11.25
N SER A 546 -7.02 -14.51 -12.47
CA SER A 546 -6.50 -15.31 -13.58
C SER A 546 -5.11 -14.82 -14.01
N GLY A 547 -4.24 -15.74 -14.42
CA GLY A 547 -2.90 -15.41 -14.93
C GLY A 547 -1.85 -15.02 -13.88
N ALA A 548 -2.16 -15.15 -12.59
CA ALA A 548 -1.17 -14.96 -11.53
C ALA A 548 -0.09 -16.06 -11.63
N ARG A 549 1.17 -15.69 -11.42
CA ARG A 549 2.29 -16.64 -11.46
C ARG A 549 2.24 -17.53 -10.21
N PRO A 550 2.12 -18.86 -10.34
CA PRO A 550 2.07 -19.74 -9.18
C PRO A 550 3.43 -19.82 -8.49
N TRP A 551 3.41 -19.95 -7.18
CA TRP A 551 4.59 -20.17 -6.33
C TRP A 551 4.17 -21.01 -5.12
N LYS A 552 5.14 -21.73 -4.53
CA LYS A 552 4.88 -22.68 -3.42
C LYS A 552 5.73 -22.44 -2.18
N ASP A 553 6.83 -21.72 -2.36
CA ASP A 553 7.83 -21.41 -1.34
C ASP A 553 8.51 -20.07 -1.68
N PHE A 554 9.29 -19.52 -0.77
CA PHE A 554 9.93 -18.22 -0.93
C PHE A 554 10.84 -18.15 -2.17
N LYS A 555 11.66 -19.19 -2.41
CA LYS A 555 12.60 -19.21 -3.55
C LYS A 555 11.88 -19.32 -4.89
N SER A 556 10.80 -20.10 -4.99
CA SER A 556 9.97 -20.18 -6.20
C SER A 556 9.19 -18.89 -6.44
N LEU A 557 8.83 -18.14 -5.40
CA LEU A 557 8.30 -16.78 -5.54
C LEU A 557 9.34 -15.85 -6.17
N VAL A 558 10.59 -15.85 -5.70
CA VAL A 558 11.67 -15.07 -6.34
C VAL A 558 11.86 -15.48 -7.81
N ALA A 559 11.71 -16.78 -8.11
CA ALA A 559 11.77 -17.33 -9.46
C ALA A 559 10.58 -16.94 -10.37
N THR A 560 9.53 -16.31 -9.83
CA THR A 560 8.48 -15.72 -10.66
C THR A 560 8.96 -14.49 -11.41
N THR A 561 10.08 -13.87 -11.00
CA THR A 561 10.62 -12.70 -11.70
C THR A 561 11.02 -13.01 -13.14
N PRO A 562 10.79 -12.08 -14.09
CA PRO A 562 11.29 -12.21 -15.45
C PRO A 562 12.83 -12.06 -15.51
N ASP A 563 13.42 -12.39 -16.66
CA ASP A 563 14.87 -12.19 -16.92
C ASP A 563 15.21 -10.78 -17.41
N SER A 564 14.34 -9.83 -17.13
CA SER A 564 14.61 -8.40 -17.17
C SER A 564 15.24 -7.98 -15.83
N TRP A 565 16.15 -7.01 -15.91
CA TRP A 565 16.92 -6.51 -14.78
C TRP A 565 16.87 -5.00 -14.78
N GLU A 566 16.78 -4.40 -13.59
CA GLU A 566 17.15 -3.00 -13.43
C GLU A 566 18.58 -2.80 -14.01
N PRO A 567 18.80 -1.81 -14.89
CA PRO A 567 20.02 -1.72 -15.70
C PRO A 567 21.34 -1.75 -14.92
N SER A 568 21.43 -1.06 -13.78
CA SER A 568 22.67 -0.99 -13.00
C SER A 568 23.00 -2.27 -12.22
N SER A 569 22.04 -3.18 -12.13
CA SER A 569 22.16 -4.46 -11.41
C SER A 569 22.21 -5.67 -12.35
N LYS A 570 22.22 -5.42 -13.67
CA LYS A 570 22.30 -6.48 -14.67
C LYS A 570 23.64 -7.22 -14.54
N PRO A 571 23.63 -8.57 -14.48
CA PRO A 571 24.87 -9.35 -14.49
C PRO A 571 25.73 -9.00 -15.72
N LYS A 572 27.01 -8.73 -15.50
CA LYS A 572 27.98 -8.56 -16.59
C LYS A 572 28.22 -9.94 -17.22
N ALA A 573 28.33 -9.99 -18.55
CA ALA A 573 28.80 -11.20 -19.22
C ALA A 573 30.21 -11.53 -18.68
N PRO A 574 30.54 -12.82 -18.50
CA PRO A 574 31.85 -13.25 -18.04
C PRO A 574 32.99 -12.73 -18.95
#